data_AF-A0A7V9YXJ9-F1
#
_entry.id   AF-A0A7V9YXJ9-F1
#
_cell.length_a   1.000
_cell.length_b   1.000
_cell.length_c   1.000
_cell.angle_alpha   90.00
_cell.angle_beta   90.00
_cell.angle_gamma   90.00
#
_symmetry.space_group_name_H-M   'P 1'
#
loop_
_entity.id
_entity.type
_entity.pdbx_description
1 polymer ?
#
loop_
_entity_poly.entity_id
_entity_poly.type
_entity_poly.pdbx_seq_one_letter_code
_entity_poly.pdbx_strand_id
1 'polypeptide(L)'
;MKLSCLEFQKSKITSQERLNYNKTDFLISISYFLYLTIVIFICGWALRNIGPIRTFFFKSPFNNLLFGLFISIIELTPLIFILKFRKQSFRTIGLRKEMLFLSFIVGVIFAIPELVLSKENIISFKSIGIVNLLIKFFYYFFCIALVEELIFRGYLQSIIQDVLSSKWISIVIVGMLFSLMHIPFQFWISGQEFLPFIQNEISLHLPYTFIAHFYFLLIYRLTNNIVAPTTTHALHDLFVNL
;
A
#
# COMPACT_ATOMS: atom_id res chain seq x y z
N MET A 1 3.96 -20.41 -30.87
CA MET A 1 4.24 -19.01 -30.45
C MET A 1 3.74 -18.62 -29.05
N LYS A 2 3.31 -19.56 -28.18
CA LYS A 2 2.87 -19.29 -26.79
C LYS A 2 3.87 -19.75 -25.70
N LEU A 3 4.84 -20.60 -26.06
CA LEU A 3 5.86 -21.12 -25.12
C LEU A 3 6.98 -20.11 -24.83
N SER A 4 7.30 -19.22 -25.79
CA SER A 4 8.43 -18.29 -25.65
C SER A 4 8.21 -17.17 -24.63
N CYS A 5 6.98 -16.72 -24.38
CA CYS A 5 6.72 -15.63 -23.44
C CYS A 5 6.77 -16.10 -21.97
N LEU A 6 6.28 -17.32 -21.69
CA LEU A 6 6.38 -17.95 -20.37
C LEU A 6 7.81 -18.38 -20.04
N GLU A 7 8.57 -18.83 -21.03
CA GLU A 7 9.99 -19.14 -20.87
C GLU A 7 10.85 -17.87 -20.72
N PHE A 8 10.50 -16.79 -21.41
CA PHE A 8 11.14 -15.48 -21.23
C PHE A 8 10.85 -14.85 -19.86
N GLN A 9 9.65 -15.06 -19.29
CA GLN A 9 9.36 -14.70 -17.90
C GLN A 9 10.16 -15.57 -16.93
N LYS A 10 10.21 -16.90 -17.12
CA LYS A 10 11.02 -17.79 -16.28
C LYS A 10 12.51 -17.42 -16.29
N SER A 11 13.07 -17.05 -17.44
CA SER A 11 14.50 -16.72 -17.58
C SER A 11 14.88 -15.32 -17.03
N LYS A 12 13.93 -14.38 -16.92
CA LYS A 12 14.12 -13.12 -16.18
C LYS A 12 13.88 -13.27 -14.68
N ILE A 13 12.93 -14.14 -14.28
CA ILE A 13 12.68 -14.48 -12.87
C ILE A 13 13.91 -15.13 -12.23
N THR A 14 14.75 -15.83 -13.00
CA THR A 14 16.03 -16.40 -12.53
C THR A 14 17.13 -15.39 -12.19
N SER A 15 16.93 -14.09 -12.43
CA SER A 15 17.87 -13.01 -12.03
C SER A 15 17.32 -12.11 -10.92
N GLN A 16 16.31 -12.58 -10.19
CA GLN A 16 16.08 -12.06 -8.86
C GLN A 16 17.30 -12.45 -8.05
N GLU A 17 18.14 -11.49 -7.65
CA GLU A 17 19.11 -11.71 -6.58
C GLU A 17 18.35 -12.44 -5.48
N ARG A 18 18.57 -13.75 -5.30
CA ARG A 18 17.93 -14.50 -4.23
C ARG A 18 18.57 -13.99 -2.96
N LEU A 19 17.92 -13.00 -2.38
CA LEU A 19 18.26 -12.45 -1.10
C LEU A 19 17.91 -13.53 -0.09
N ASN A 20 18.92 -14.22 0.40
CA ASN A 20 18.76 -15.14 1.52
C ASN A 20 18.53 -14.30 2.77
N TYR A 21 17.29 -14.20 3.22
CA TYR A 21 16.91 -13.54 4.45
C TYR A 21 17.08 -14.50 5.62
N ASN A 22 17.49 -13.96 6.76
CA ASN A 22 17.69 -14.73 7.98
C ASN A 22 16.68 -14.31 9.07
N LYS A 23 16.77 -14.95 10.24
CA LYS A 23 15.89 -14.63 11.39
C LYS A 23 16.01 -13.18 11.84
N THR A 24 17.19 -12.57 11.73
CA THR A 24 17.37 -11.15 12.06
C THR A 24 16.62 -10.25 11.08
N ASP A 25 16.65 -10.55 9.78
CA ASP A 25 15.87 -9.82 8.78
C ASP A 25 14.36 -9.93 9.05
N PHE A 26 13.89 -11.11 9.48
CA PHE A 26 12.51 -11.28 9.93
C PHE A 26 12.19 -10.39 11.14
N LEU A 27 13.03 -10.38 12.17
CA LEU A 27 12.81 -9.51 13.34
C LEU A 27 12.81 -8.02 12.96
N ILE A 28 13.74 -7.58 12.10
CA ILE A 28 13.77 -6.21 11.57
C ILE A 28 12.47 -5.89 10.83
N SER A 29 11.94 -6.85 10.05
CA SER A 29 10.69 -6.66 9.31
C SER A 29 9.47 -6.48 10.24
N ILE A 30 9.41 -7.23 11.34
CA ILE A 30 8.36 -7.07 12.36
C ILE A 30 8.54 -5.77 13.13
N SER A 31 9.78 -5.40 13.51
CA SER A 31 10.06 -4.10 14.13
C SER A 31 9.67 -2.94 13.21
N TYR A 32 9.88 -3.07 11.90
CA TYR A 32 9.46 -2.06 10.95
C TYR A 32 7.93 -1.94 10.87
N PHE A 33 7.20 -3.07 10.86
CA PHE A 33 5.75 -3.05 10.95
C PHE A 33 5.23 -2.35 12.21
N LEU A 34 5.85 -2.63 13.37
CA LEU A 34 5.50 -1.95 14.63
C LEU A 34 5.79 -0.44 14.57
N TYR A 35 6.91 -0.05 13.96
CA TYR A 35 7.23 1.36 13.72
C TYR A 35 6.14 2.05 12.88
N LEU A 36 5.70 1.43 11.78
CA LEU A 36 4.64 1.98 10.93
C LEU A 36 3.34 2.15 11.72
N THR A 37 2.95 1.13 12.48
CA THR A 37 1.78 1.15 13.38
C THR A 37 1.84 2.33 14.36
N ILE A 38 3.02 2.63 14.91
CA ILE A 38 3.22 3.78 15.82
C ILE A 38 3.13 5.10 15.07
N VAL A 39 3.75 5.22 13.89
CA VAL A 39 3.71 6.46 13.08
C VAL A 39 2.27 6.82 12.70
N ILE A 40 1.51 5.87 12.17
CA ILE A 40 0.12 6.11 11.76
C ILE A 40 -0.81 6.35 12.96
N PHE A 41 -0.55 5.71 14.11
CA PHE A 41 -1.26 6.00 15.36
C PHE A 41 -1.03 7.45 15.80
N ILE A 42 0.24 7.90 15.85
CA ILE A 42 0.59 9.27 16.23
C ILE A 42 -0.01 10.27 15.23
N CYS A 43 0.02 9.94 13.93
CA CYS A 43 -0.58 10.76 12.88
C CYS A 43 -2.09 10.95 13.09
N GLY A 44 -2.83 9.84 13.29
CA GLY A 44 -4.27 9.89 13.57
C GLY A 44 -4.58 10.65 14.85
N TRP A 45 -3.82 10.42 15.92
CA TRP A 45 -3.95 11.15 17.18
C TRP A 45 -3.73 12.66 17.00
N ALA A 46 -2.68 13.05 16.28
CA ALA A 46 -2.33 14.45 16.03
C ALA A 46 -3.43 15.14 15.21
N LEU A 47 -3.94 14.50 14.15
CA LEU A 47 -5.04 15.02 13.34
C LEU A 47 -6.33 15.19 14.14
N ARG A 48 -6.60 14.35 15.14
CA ARG A 48 -7.77 14.50 16.00
C ARG A 48 -7.60 15.61 17.03
N ASN A 49 -6.44 15.65 17.71
CA ASN A 49 -6.27 16.41 18.95
C ASN A 49 -5.53 17.74 18.77
N ILE A 50 -4.76 17.93 17.68
CA ILE A 50 -3.98 19.14 17.45
C ILE A 50 -4.67 20.00 16.39
N GLY A 51 -5.44 21.00 16.86
CA GLY A 51 -6.25 21.88 16.02
C GLY A 51 -5.53 22.44 14.79
N PRO A 52 -4.33 23.06 14.93
CA PRO A 52 -3.58 23.56 13.78
C PRO A 52 -3.22 22.50 12.73
N ILE A 53 -2.84 21.29 13.15
CA ILE A 53 -2.52 20.18 12.22
C ILE A 53 -3.77 19.74 11.48
N ARG A 54 -4.88 19.55 12.21
CA ARG A 54 -6.19 19.23 11.62
C ARG A 54 -6.62 20.27 10.61
N THR A 55 -6.60 21.54 10.99
CA THR A 55 -6.98 22.66 10.12
C THR A 55 -6.08 22.73 8.90
N PHE A 56 -4.77 22.53 9.05
CA PHE A 56 -3.85 22.48 7.91
C PHE A 56 -4.21 21.35 6.94
N PHE A 57 -4.36 20.12 7.44
CA PHE A 57 -4.63 18.93 6.63
C PHE A 57 -5.93 19.03 5.83
N PHE A 58 -7.03 19.43 6.48
CA PHE A 58 -8.35 19.49 5.85
C PHE A 58 -8.62 20.79 5.07
N LYS A 59 -7.68 21.75 5.05
CA LYS A 59 -7.86 23.05 4.36
C LYS A 59 -8.04 22.89 2.85
N SER A 60 -7.26 22.01 2.22
CA SER A 60 -7.30 21.80 0.78
C SER A 60 -6.69 20.45 0.40
N PRO A 61 -7.04 19.89 -0.78
CA PRO A 61 -6.38 18.68 -1.30
C PRO A 61 -4.86 18.83 -1.40
N PHE A 62 -4.35 20.03 -1.70
CA PHE A 62 -2.91 20.29 -1.80
C PHE A 62 -2.22 20.19 -0.44
N ASN A 63 -2.85 20.72 0.61
CA ASN A 63 -2.32 20.60 1.97
C ASN A 63 -2.31 19.14 2.44
N ASN A 64 -3.37 18.39 2.10
CA ASN A 64 -3.43 16.96 2.34
C ASN A 64 -2.26 16.23 1.64
N LEU A 65 -2.01 16.51 0.35
CA LEU A 65 -0.85 15.99 -0.38
C LEU A 65 0.49 16.33 0.29
N LEU A 66 0.72 17.59 0.67
CA LEU A 66 1.98 17.99 1.32
C LEU A 66 2.19 17.28 2.67
N PHE A 67 1.13 17.19 3.48
CA PHE A 67 1.17 16.48 4.75
C PHE A 67 1.41 14.98 4.53
N GLY A 68 0.71 14.37 3.57
CA GLY A 68 0.90 12.98 3.16
C GLY A 68 2.35 12.71 2.78
N LEU A 69 2.93 13.51 1.89
CA LEU A 69 4.33 13.36 1.47
C LEU A 69 5.31 13.43 2.66
N PHE A 70 5.06 14.31 3.62
CA PHE A 70 5.87 14.39 4.84
C PHE A 70 5.78 13.09 5.66
N ILE A 71 4.58 12.55 5.87
CA ILE A 71 4.38 11.28 6.58
C ILE A 71 5.00 10.11 5.80
N SER A 72 4.83 10.04 4.49
CA SER A 72 5.39 8.99 3.64
C SER A 72 6.92 8.96 3.67
N ILE A 73 7.58 10.12 3.79
CA ILE A 73 9.04 10.18 3.98
C ILE A 73 9.42 9.51 5.30
N ILE A 74 8.70 9.81 6.38
CA ILE A 74 8.93 9.19 7.70
C ILE A 74 8.74 7.68 7.61
N GLU A 75 7.62 7.23 7.03
CA GLU A 75 7.30 5.80 6.88
C GLU A 75 8.32 5.03 6.04
N LEU A 76 8.82 5.61 4.94
CA LEU A 76 9.79 4.97 4.05
C LEU A 76 11.24 5.05 4.57
N THR A 77 11.53 5.89 5.57
CA THR A 77 12.89 6.10 6.07
C THR A 77 13.56 4.79 6.51
N PRO A 78 12.93 3.93 7.35
CA PRO A 78 13.53 2.64 7.73
C PRO A 78 13.77 1.74 6.53
N LEU A 79 12.84 1.67 5.57
CA LEU A 79 13.01 0.86 4.36
C LEU A 79 14.24 1.31 3.56
N ILE A 80 14.41 2.62 3.36
CA ILE A 80 15.58 3.18 2.66
C ILE A 80 16.88 2.80 3.39
N PHE A 81 16.92 2.91 4.72
CA PHE A 81 18.09 2.49 5.50
C PHE A 81 18.36 0.99 5.38
N ILE A 82 17.33 0.14 5.49
CA ILE A 82 17.46 -1.31 5.36
C ILE A 82 18.04 -1.68 3.99
N LEU A 83 17.49 -1.10 2.91
CA LEU A 83 18.00 -1.32 1.55
C LEU A 83 19.47 -0.90 1.44
N LYS A 84 19.83 0.27 1.99
CA LYS A 84 21.21 0.78 1.97
C LYS A 84 22.18 -0.14 2.72
N PHE A 85 21.83 -0.59 3.94
CA PHE A 85 22.67 -1.49 4.74
C PHE A 85 22.81 -2.87 4.09
N ARG A 86 21.76 -3.37 3.45
CA ARG A 86 21.77 -4.63 2.69
C ARG A 86 22.38 -4.49 1.28
N LYS A 87 22.79 -3.28 0.88
CA LYS A 87 23.27 -2.96 -0.48
C LYS A 87 22.29 -3.36 -1.58
N GLN A 88 20.99 -3.26 -1.29
CA GLN A 88 19.90 -3.57 -2.20
C GLN A 88 19.44 -2.31 -2.94
N SER A 89 18.90 -2.49 -4.15
CA SER A 89 18.27 -1.41 -4.92
C SER A 89 16.75 -1.49 -4.82
N PHE A 90 16.03 -0.40 -5.15
CA PHE A 90 14.55 -0.42 -5.20
C PHE A 90 13.98 -1.50 -6.16
N ARG A 91 14.79 -1.99 -7.09
CA ARG A 91 14.43 -3.12 -7.97
C ARG A 91 14.16 -4.41 -7.18
N THR A 92 14.84 -4.62 -6.05
CA THR A 92 14.68 -5.84 -5.24
C THR A 92 13.32 -5.90 -4.56
N ILE A 93 12.73 -4.74 -4.26
CA ILE A 93 11.38 -4.60 -3.71
C ILE A 93 10.32 -4.32 -4.78
N GLY A 94 10.64 -4.61 -6.05
CA GLY A 94 9.66 -4.60 -7.13
C GLY A 94 9.44 -3.26 -7.83
N LEU A 95 10.17 -2.19 -7.49
CA LEU A 95 10.13 -0.95 -8.28
C LEU A 95 11.06 -1.08 -9.49
N ARG A 96 10.49 -1.56 -10.60
CA ARG A 96 11.22 -1.83 -11.84
C ARG A 96 10.92 -0.74 -12.86
N LYS A 97 11.96 -0.22 -13.52
CA LYS A 97 11.79 0.78 -14.60
C LYS A 97 11.27 0.12 -15.88
N GLU A 98 11.52 -1.17 -16.03
CA GLU A 98 11.01 -1.97 -17.12
C GLU A 98 9.49 -2.07 -17.01
N MET A 99 8.80 -1.87 -18.13
CA MET A 99 7.35 -2.02 -18.23
C MET A 99 6.53 -1.07 -17.34
N LEU A 100 7.09 0.03 -16.81
CA LEU A 100 6.35 0.99 -15.98
C LEU A 100 5.00 1.39 -16.57
N PHE A 101 4.99 1.76 -17.86
CA PHE A 101 3.77 2.16 -18.56
C PHE A 101 2.76 1.01 -18.68
N LEU A 102 3.23 -0.21 -18.99
CA LEU A 102 2.37 -1.39 -19.09
C LEU A 102 1.82 -1.79 -17.71
N SER A 103 2.64 -1.70 -16.66
CA SER A 103 2.21 -1.91 -15.27
C SER A 103 1.14 -0.91 -14.85
N PHE A 104 1.31 0.37 -15.23
CA PHE A 104 0.29 1.39 -15.01
C PHE A 104 -1.02 1.05 -15.73
N ILE A 105 -0.98 0.66 -17.02
CA ILE A 105 -2.17 0.24 -17.78
C ILE A 105 -2.85 -0.97 -17.12
N VAL A 106 -2.07 -1.98 -16.73
CA VAL A 106 -2.60 -3.15 -16.03
C VAL A 106 -3.30 -2.70 -14.75
N GLY A 107 -2.69 -1.80 -13.98
CA GLY A 107 -3.30 -1.27 -12.77
C GLY A 107 -4.63 -0.56 -13.00
N VAL A 108 -4.74 0.25 -14.06
CA VAL A 108 -6.00 0.88 -14.47
C VAL A 108 -7.06 -0.17 -14.84
N ILE A 109 -6.69 -1.20 -15.61
CA ILE A 109 -7.62 -2.28 -15.99
C ILE A 109 -8.16 -3.01 -14.76
N PHE A 110 -7.28 -3.32 -13.80
CA PHE A 110 -7.67 -3.98 -12.56
C PHE A 110 -8.41 -3.05 -11.58
N ALA A 111 -8.45 -1.73 -11.79
CA ALA A 111 -9.30 -0.83 -11.00
C ALA A 111 -10.78 -0.86 -11.47
N ILE A 112 -11.06 -1.32 -12.69
CA ILE A 112 -12.41 -1.30 -13.27
C ILE A 112 -13.42 -2.10 -12.44
N PRO A 113 -13.15 -3.35 -12.00
CA PRO A 113 -14.10 -4.11 -11.19
C PRO A 113 -14.51 -3.37 -9.90
N GLU A 114 -13.57 -2.67 -9.27
CA GLU A 114 -13.84 -1.92 -8.03
C GLU A 114 -14.69 -0.68 -8.30
N LEU A 115 -14.44 0.02 -9.41
CA LEU A 115 -15.26 1.15 -9.85
C LEU A 115 -16.72 0.74 -10.13
N VAL A 116 -16.93 -0.45 -10.67
CA VAL A 116 -18.29 -0.98 -10.95
C VAL A 116 -19.04 -1.31 -9.65
N LEU A 117 -18.32 -1.62 -8.57
CA LEU A 117 -18.92 -1.90 -7.27
C LEU A 117 -19.22 -0.61 -6.48
N SER A 118 -18.50 0.49 -6.72
CA SER A 118 -18.66 1.77 -6.03
C SER A 118 -19.75 2.69 -6.62
N LYS A 119 -20.88 2.12 -7.10
CA LYS A 119 -21.87 2.80 -7.96
C LYS A 119 -22.46 4.11 -7.40
N GLU A 120 -22.38 4.36 -6.10
CA GLU A 120 -22.94 5.57 -5.47
C GLU A 120 -22.10 6.84 -5.72
N ASN A 121 -20.83 6.74 -6.11
CA ASN A 121 -19.92 7.89 -6.20
C ASN A 121 -19.76 8.50 -7.62
N ILE A 122 -20.40 7.91 -8.65
CA ILE A 122 -20.29 8.41 -10.04
C ILE A 122 -20.91 9.81 -10.19
N ILE A 123 -21.89 10.15 -9.35
CA ILE A 123 -22.60 11.44 -9.38
C ILE A 123 -21.74 12.58 -8.77
N SER A 124 -20.87 12.27 -7.79
CA SER A 124 -19.97 13.24 -7.14
C SER A 124 -18.89 13.79 -8.09
N PHE A 125 -18.46 12.98 -9.07
CA PHE A 125 -17.35 13.28 -9.98
C PHE A 125 -17.52 14.59 -10.76
N LYS A 126 -18.76 15.00 -11.07
CA LYS A 126 -19.05 16.25 -11.79
C LYS A 126 -18.83 17.51 -10.94
N SER A 127 -18.84 17.39 -9.62
CA SER A 127 -18.74 18.52 -8.69
C SER A 127 -17.30 18.90 -8.33
N ILE A 128 -16.35 17.98 -8.54
CA ILE A 128 -14.94 18.16 -8.18
C ILE A 128 -14.17 18.68 -9.40
N GLY A 129 -13.54 19.85 -9.27
CA GLY A 129 -12.70 20.39 -10.34
C GLY A 129 -11.51 19.47 -10.67
N ILE A 130 -11.16 19.37 -11.96
CA ILE A 130 -10.11 18.46 -12.47
C ILE A 130 -8.77 18.61 -11.75
N VAL A 131 -8.40 19.82 -11.35
CA VAL A 131 -7.16 20.07 -10.60
C VAL A 131 -7.19 19.39 -9.23
N ASN A 132 -8.31 19.51 -8.50
CA ASN A 132 -8.46 18.87 -7.19
C ASN A 132 -8.50 17.35 -7.31
N LEU A 133 -9.12 16.82 -8.37
CA LEU A 133 -9.11 15.39 -8.66
C LEU A 133 -7.69 14.87 -8.90
N LEU A 134 -6.89 15.57 -9.70
CA LEU A 134 -5.49 15.20 -9.96
C LEU A 134 -4.64 15.26 -8.68
N ILE A 135 -4.84 16.27 -7.83
CA ILE A 135 -4.13 16.38 -6.56
C ILE A 135 -4.51 15.22 -5.63
N LYS A 136 -5.81 14.89 -5.52
CA LYS A 136 -6.27 13.71 -4.75
C LYS A 136 -5.67 12.42 -5.30
N PHE A 137 -5.66 12.23 -6.62
CA PHE A 137 -5.02 11.06 -7.23
C PHE A 137 -3.55 10.96 -6.86
N PHE A 138 -2.79 12.06 -6.93
CA PHE A 138 -1.38 12.05 -6.53
C PHE A 138 -1.18 11.80 -5.04
N TYR A 139 -2.09 12.28 -4.19
CA TYR A 139 -2.08 11.96 -2.76
C TYR A 139 -2.26 10.45 -2.55
N TYR A 140 -3.32 9.85 -3.08
CA TYR A 140 -3.55 8.41 -2.94
C TYR A 140 -2.43 7.57 -3.58
N PHE A 141 -1.93 8.00 -4.74
CA PHE A 141 -0.88 7.27 -5.45
C PHE A 141 0.45 7.30 -4.72
N PHE A 142 0.97 8.48 -4.38
CA PHE A 142 2.32 8.61 -3.83
C PHE A 142 2.38 8.50 -2.31
N CYS A 143 1.32 8.91 -1.61
CA CYS A 143 1.36 8.99 -0.15
C CYS A 143 0.80 7.75 0.55
N ILE A 144 -0.12 7.04 -0.10
CA ILE A 144 -0.79 5.86 0.46
C ILE A 144 -0.36 4.62 -0.33
N ALA A 145 -0.90 4.45 -1.53
CA ALA A 145 -0.76 3.21 -2.30
C ALA A 145 0.71 2.84 -2.57
N LEU A 146 1.55 3.77 -3.05
CA LEU A 146 2.95 3.44 -3.34
C LEU A 146 3.71 3.02 -2.09
N VAL A 147 3.50 3.72 -0.98
CA VAL A 147 4.17 3.46 0.31
C VAL A 147 3.78 2.06 0.80
N GLU A 148 2.48 1.78 0.85
CA GLU A 148 1.96 0.50 1.32
C GLU A 148 2.36 -0.66 0.40
N GLU A 149 2.33 -0.48 -0.92
CA GLU A 149 2.75 -1.53 -1.85
C GLU A 149 4.25 -1.83 -1.71
N LEU A 150 5.12 -0.81 -1.61
CA LEU A 150 6.56 -1.00 -1.41
C LEU A 150 6.86 -1.77 -0.11
N ILE A 151 6.18 -1.39 0.98
CA ILE A 151 6.38 -2.00 2.30
C ILE A 151 5.83 -3.42 2.32
N PHE A 152 4.56 -3.62 1.96
CA PHE A 152 3.90 -4.91 2.16
C PHE A 152 4.25 -5.91 1.07
N ARG A 153 4.22 -5.52 -0.21
CA ARG A 153 4.42 -6.45 -1.34
C ARG A 153 5.89 -6.52 -1.72
N GLY A 154 6.59 -5.39 -1.68
CA GLY A 154 8.01 -5.32 -2.00
C GLY A 154 8.88 -5.92 -0.89
N TYR A 155 8.67 -5.49 0.35
CA TYR A 155 9.57 -5.79 1.47
C TYR A 155 9.07 -6.92 2.38
N LEU A 156 7.97 -6.71 3.13
CA LEU A 156 7.46 -7.67 4.13
C LEU A 156 7.14 -9.03 3.53
N GLN A 157 6.40 -9.08 2.41
CA GLN A 157 6.05 -10.32 1.74
C GLN A 157 7.30 -11.11 1.32
N SER A 158 8.32 -10.45 0.80
CA SER A 158 9.58 -11.09 0.40
C SER A 158 10.30 -11.75 1.58
N ILE A 159 10.46 -11.03 2.69
CA ILE A 159 11.17 -11.53 3.87
C ILE A 159 10.41 -12.68 4.53
N ILE A 160 9.12 -12.47 4.81
CA ILE A 160 8.30 -13.45 5.52
C ILE A 160 8.18 -14.74 4.69
N GLN A 161 8.05 -14.62 3.37
CA GLN A 161 8.00 -15.79 2.49
C GLN A 161 9.33 -16.57 2.47
N ASP A 162 10.47 -15.89 2.43
CA ASP A 162 11.78 -16.53 2.39
C ASP A 162 12.09 -17.24 3.71
N VAL A 163 11.88 -16.56 4.85
CA VAL A 163 12.20 -17.09 6.17
C VAL A 163 11.27 -18.24 6.59
N LEU A 164 9.97 -18.16 6.28
CA LEU A 164 9.03 -19.25 6.61
C LEU A 164 9.08 -20.40 5.61
N SER A 165 9.72 -20.22 4.45
CA SER A 165 9.76 -21.21 3.36
C SER A 165 8.37 -21.72 2.92
N SER A 166 7.31 -20.95 3.22
CA SER A 166 5.92 -21.30 2.92
C SER A 166 5.20 -20.13 2.28
N LYS A 167 4.88 -20.32 0.99
CA LYS A 167 4.18 -19.31 0.18
C LYS A 167 2.81 -18.97 0.75
N TRP A 168 2.00 -19.95 1.15
CA TRP A 168 0.64 -19.68 1.57
C TRP A 168 0.56 -19.07 2.97
N ILE A 169 1.39 -19.58 3.90
CA ILE A 169 1.45 -19.05 5.27
C ILE A 169 1.92 -17.60 5.25
N SER A 170 2.96 -17.28 4.47
CA SER A 170 3.46 -15.91 4.37
C SER A 170 2.43 -14.93 3.80
N ILE A 171 1.67 -15.32 2.77
CA ILE A 171 0.58 -14.49 2.22
C ILE A 171 -0.47 -14.20 3.29
N VAL A 172 -0.90 -15.23 4.05
CA VAL A 172 -1.90 -15.05 5.10
C VAL A 172 -1.39 -14.11 6.19
N ILE A 173 -0.14 -14.29 6.66
CA ILE A 173 0.46 -13.43 7.68
C ILE A 173 0.56 -11.98 7.19
N VAL A 174 1.08 -11.75 5.98
CA VAL A 174 1.24 -10.39 5.46
C VAL A 174 -0.13 -9.74 5.22
N GLY A 175 -1.12 -10.50 4.76
CA GLY A 175 -2.50 -10.03 4.65
C GLY A 175 -3.09 -9.62 6.01
N MET A 176 -2.85 -10.40 7.07
CA MET A 176 -3.26 -10.03 8.43
C MET A 176 -2.57 -8.74 8.89
N LEU A 177 -1.26 -8.62 8.69
CA LEU A 177 -0.51 -7.40 9.02
C LEU A 177 -1.04 -6.20 8.24
N PHE A 178 -1.31 -6.36 6.94
CA PHE A 178 -1.87 -5.32 6.09
C PHE A 178 -3.25 -4.88 6.56
N SER A 179 -4.11 -5.82 6.95
CA SER A 179 -5.42 -5.47 7.52
C SER A 179 -5.28 -4.73 8.86
N LEU A 180 -4.46 -5.27 9.78
CA LEU A 180 -4.26 -4.72 11.13
C LEU A 180 -3.65 -3.31 11.13
N MET A 181 -2.86 -2.94 10.11
CA MET A 181 -2.25 -1.62 10.04
C MET A 181 -3.29 -0.50 9.94
N HIS A 182 -4.53 -0.77 9.51
CA HIS A 182 -5.51 0.28 9.31
C HIS A 182 -6.18 0.73 10.63
N ILE A 183 -6.20 -0.15 11.63
CA ILE A 183 -6.83 0.08 12.94
C ILE A 183 -6.38 1.38 13.62
N PRO A 184 -5.07 1.67 13.80
CA PRO A 184 -4.63 2.74 14.69
C PRO A 184 -5.01 4.13 14.19
N PHE A 185 -4.89 4.39 12.88
CA PHE A 185 -5.27 5.67 12.29
C PHE A 185 -6.80 5.85 12.29
N GLN A 186 -7.53 4.83 11.85
CA GLN A 186 -9.00 4.86 11.77
C GLN A 186 -9.64 5.03 13.15
N PHE A 187 -9.07 4.41 14.19
CA PHE A 187 -9.55 4.56 15.56
C PHE A 187 -9.61 6.03 15.96
N TRP A 188 -8.50 6.75 15.75
CA TRP A 188 -8.44 8.16 16.09
C TRP A 188 -9.39 8.99 15.24
N ILE A 189 -9.38 8.83 13.92
CA ILE A 189 -10.20 9.65 13.01
C ILE A 189 -11.70 9.39 13.16
N SER A 190 -12.12 8.16 13.50
CA SER A 190 -13.53 7.78 13.64
C SER A 190 -14.28 8.56 14.72
N GLY A 191 -13.58 9.08 15.73
CA GLY A 191 -14.22 9.72 16.89
C GLY A 191 -14.81 8.74 17.91
N GLN A 192 -14.94 7.46 17.57
CA GLN A 192 -15.68 6.46 18.35
C GLN A 192 -14.93 6.01 19.61
N GLU A 193 -15.67 5.43 20.55
CA GLU A 193 -15.09 4.64 21.64
C GLU A 193 -14.49 3.34 21.10
N PHE A 194 -13.54 2.76 21.84
CA PHE A 194 -12.74 1.62 21.37
C PHE A 194 -13.57 0.38 21.01
N LEU A 195 -14.52 -0.02 21.87
CA LEU A 195 -15.29 -1.25 21.64
C LEU A 195 -16.22 -1.15 20.41
N PRO A 196 -17.06 -0.10 20.26
CA PRO A 196 -17.85 0.09 19.04
C PRO A 196 -16.99 0.18 17.78
N PHE A 197 -15.85 0.87 17.87
CA PHE A 197 -14.92 0.99 16.75
C PHE A 197 -14.42 -0.37 16.28
N ILE A 198 -13.88 -1.20 17.18
CA ILE A 198 -13.36 -2.52 16.83
C ILE A 198 -14.45 -3.44 16.28
N GLN A 199 -15.68 -3.37 16.80
CA GLN A 199 -16.80 -4.15 16.27
C GLN A 199 -17.12 -3.78 14.81
N ASN A 200 -17.14 -2.49 14.49
CA ASN A 200 -17.37 -2.00 13.13
C ASN A 200 -16.24 -2.43 12.19
N GLU A 201 -14.98 -2.26 12.62
CA GLU A 201 -13.80 -2.66 11.85
C GLU A 201 -13.77 -4.14 11.51
N ILE A 202 -14.01 -5.02 12.49
CA ILE A 202 -14.01 -6.48 12.29
C ILE A 202 -15.15 -6.92 11.39
N SER A 203 -16.30 -6.23 11.41
CA SER A 203 -17.50 -6.64 10.67
C SER A 203 -17.37 -6.46 9.16
N LEU A 204 -16.61 -5.48 8.69
CA LEU A 204 -16.58 -5.07 7.28
C LEU A 204 -15.17 -4.74 6.79
N HIS A 205 -14.52 -3.76 7.43
CA HIS A 205 -13.32 -3.14 6.90
C HIS A 205 -12.06 -4.04 6.98
N LEU A 206 -11.82 -4.72 8.09
CA LEU A 206 -10.68 -5.63 8.24
C LEU A 206 -10.79 -6.86 7.30
N PRO A 207 -11.93 -7.56 7.21
CA PRO A 207 -12.11 -8.61 6.20
C PRO A 207 -11.90 -8.10 4.77
N TYR A 208 -12.39 -6.90 4.46
CA TYR A 208 -12.22 -6.29 3.14
C TYR A 208 -10.74 -6.04 2.81
N THR A 209 -9.99 -5.36 3.69
CA THR A 209 -8.56 -5.08 3.50
C THR A 209 -7.72 -6.35 3.45
N PHE A 210 -8.08 -7.37 4.23
CA PHE A 210 -7.46 -8.69 4.16
C PHE A 210 -7.66 -9.35 2.78
N ILE A 211 -8.86 -9.30 2.21
CA ILE A 211 -9.13 -9.81 0.86
C ILE A 211 -8.42 -8.98 -0.20
N ALA A 212 -8.42 -7.65 -0.06
CA ALA A 212 -7.74 -6.73 -0.95
C ALA A 212 -6.23 -7.03 -1.03
N HIS A 213 -5.59 -7.47 0.06
CA HIS A 213 -4.21 -7.94 0.03
C HIS A 213 -3.97 -9.04 -1.03
N PHE A 214 -4.85 -10.05 -1.11
CA PHE A 214 -4.71 -11.11 -2.11
C PHE A 214 -4.87 -10.58 -3.53
N TYR A 215 -5.80 -9.63 -3.71
CA TYR A 215 -6.06 -8.99 -4.99
C TYR A 215 -4.84 -8.21 -5.49
N PHE A 216 -4.29 -7.33 -4.67
CA PHE A 216 -3.09 -6.56 -5.00
C PHE A 216 -1.85 -7.45 -5.17
N LEU A 217 -1.73 -8.52 -4.37
CA LEU A 217 -0.65 -9.49 -4.55
C LEU A 217 -0.74 -10.24 -5.88
N LEU A 218 -1.94 -10.57 -6.34
CA LEU A 218 -2.15 -11.15 -7.67
C LEU A 218 -1.67 -10.18 -8.75
N ILE A 219 -2.08 -8.91 -8.70
CA ILE A 219 -1.69 -7.88 -9.67
C ILE A 219 -0.16 -7.67 -9.68
N TYR A 220 0.44 -7.62 -8.49
CA TYR A 220 1.90 -7.56 -8.35
C TYR A 220 2.58 -8.75 -9.05
N ARG A 221 2.08 -9.97 -8.84
CA ARG A 221 2.67 -11.19 -9.43
C ARG A 221 2.49 -11.27 -10.95
N LEU A 222 1.44 -10.68 -11.51
CA LEU A 222 1.22 -10.64 -12.96
C LEU A 222 2.26 -9.78 -13.68
N THR A 223 2.72 -8.70 -13.04
CA THR A 223 3.62 -7.72 -13.66
C THR A 223 5.04 -7.75 -13.11
N ASN A 224 5.24 -8.32 -11.92
CA ASN A 224 6.47 -8.24 -11.13
C ASN A 224 6.96 -6.78 -10.94
N ASN A 225 6.01 -5.85 -10.85
CA ASN A 225 6.26 -4.42 -10.71
C ASN A 225 5.23 -3.80 -9.75
N ILE A 226 5.71 -3.06 -8.76
CA ILE A 226 4.88 -2.39 -7.74
C ILE A 226 3.92 -1.36 -8.35
N VAL A 227 4.26 -0.76 -9.50
CA VAL A 227 3.40 0.27 -10.11
C VAL A 227 2.00 -0.25 -10.45
N ALA A 228 1.85 -1.52 -10.82
CA ALA A 228 0.55 -2.08 -11.16
C ALA A 228 -0.42 -2.11 -9.96
N PRO A 229 -0.10 -2.79 -8.84
CA PRO A 229 -0.97 -2.75 -7.67
C PRO A 229 -1.08 -1.34 -7.08
N THR A 230 -0.03 -0.51 -7.12
CA THR A 230 -0.10 0.89 -6.66
C THR A 230 -1.14 1.68 -7.44
N THR A 231 -1.19 1.52 -8.76
CA THR A 231 -2.17 2.22 -9.59
C THR A 231 -3.59 1.75 -9.28
N THR A 232 -3.80 0.44 -9.15
CA THR A 232 -5.13 -0.10 -8.78
C THR A 232 -5.58 0.41 -7.42
N HIS A 233 -4.71 0.33 -6.41
CA HIS A 233 -4.97 0.77 -5.05
C HIS A 233 -5.22 2.28 -4.96
N ALA A 234 -4.43 3.10 -5.64
CA ALA A 234 -4.64 4.55 -5.66
C ALA A 234 -5.99 4.95 -6.28
N LEU A 235 -6.39 4.22 -7.33
CA LEU A 235 -7.70 4.42 -7.97
C LEU A 235 -8.83 3.93 -7.05
N HIS A 236 -8.65 2.80 -6.37
CA HIS A 236 -9.56 2.32 -5.34
C HIS A 236 -9.87 3.42 -4.33
N ASP A 237 -8.82 3.91 -3.66
CA ASP A 237 -8.96 4.89 -2.59
C ASP A 237 -9.56 6.19 -3.11
N LEU A 238 -9.16 6.60 -4.32
CA LEU A 238 -9.76 7.77 -4.95
C LEU A 238 -11.27 7.55 -5.12
N PHE A 239 -11.71 6.47 -5.74
CA PHE A 239 -13.13 6.26 -6.04
C PHE A 239 -14.00 6.07 -4.79
N VAL A 240 -13.47 5.45 -3.74
CA VAL A 240 -14.19 5.30 -2.46
C VAL A 240 -14.31 6.64 -1.72
N ASN A 241 -13.38 7.58 -1.93
CA ASN A 241 -13.31 8.87 -1.22
C ASN A 241 -13.61 10.11 -2.10
N LEU A 242 -14.29 9.92 -3.23
CA LEU A 242 -14.83 10.98 -4.08
C LEU A 242 -16.27 11.31 -3.73
#